data_AF-A0A2V6FVX5-F1
#
_entry.id   AF-A0A2V6FVX5-F1
#
_cell.length_a   1.000
_cell.length_b   1.000
_cell.length_c   1.000
_cell.angle_alpha   90.00
_cell.angle_beta   90.00
_cell.angle_gamma   90.00
#
_symmetry.space_group_name_H-M   'P 1'
#
loop_
_entity.id
_entity.type
_entity.pdbx_description
1 polymer ?
#
loop_
_entity_poly.entity_id
_entity_poly.type
_entity_poly.pdbx_seq_one_letter_code
_entity_poly.pdbx_strand_id
1 'polypeptide(L)'
;YQKLGNRFIDAHVRRARRRTGLTLFDRAEGFQAVIQFLRAGGGVGILGDQHAGDHGIWTPFFGRLASTSSLPALLTKRTSAVFLAAAVYTDGIGRWRMVFTEHFDTAGASVEELTAKMNEIIERQIRHAPEDWFWVHNRWKTPIPNFLLTRYKRGVYLPPGCSPQDLQPFRILVRASNWLGDSVMSIPAVRAIKNGRPDAQLSIMAPANLAPIWKLVSEVDEILPLPNKSLFATMRLIRSRAPFDVAILFPNSLRSALEVWLSGIRQRIGYHGHRRSWLVNQIVREPRAPGPPEHHARRYLRIAEDCGAETTNGELPVSHRTSNIEHQTLVGLCPGAEYGPAKRWLPERFAEAAAAVNAQTPLHWILFGTKNDLPVTEQIARALGESCTNRAGQTTVEQLIAELGQCRLLLTNDTGAMHVAALLGVPVVAVFGSTEPRLTGPLGDGHIVLRHQVECSPCFLRECPIDFRCMKAVGVQEVVAAVMSILRVSDPINTKDTKII
;
A
#
# COMPACT_ATOMS: atom_id res chain seq x y z
N TYR A 1 -2.55 2.11 39.65
CA TYR A 1 -3.97 2.22 40.06
C TYR A 1 -4.67 3.15 39.09
N GLN A 2 -5.87 2.81 38.65
CA GLN A 2 -6.73 3.72 37.89
C GLN A 2 -7.82 4.22 38.83
N LYS A 3 -7.88 5.53 39.04
CA LYS A 3 -8.88 6.16 39.90
C LYS A 3 -10.28 5.84 39.39
N LEU A 4 -11.16 5.39 40.28
CA LEU A 4 -12.55 5.12 39.96
C LEU A 4 -13.34 6.43 39.90
N GLY A 5 -14.28 6.52 38.95
CA GLY A 5 -15.06 7.76 38.73
C GLY A 5 -15.94 8.14 39.92
N ASN A 6 -16.43 7.15 40.68
CA ASN A 6 -17.16 7.40 41.91
C ASN A 6 -16.19 7.60 43.08
N ARG A 7 -16.16 8.81 43.63
CA ARG A 7 -15.24 9.21 44.72
C ARG A 7 -15.33 8.33 45.97
N PHE A 8 -16.52 7.85 46.32
CA PHE A 8 -16.73 7.06 47.55
C PHE A 8 -16.26 5.62 47.35
N ILE A 9 -16.54 5.05 46.18
CA ILE A 9 -16.04 3.73 45.80
C ILE A 9 -14.51 3.77 45.67
N ASP A 10 -13.95 4.80 45.04
CA ASP A 10 -12.49 5.00 44.95
C ASP A 10 -11.85 5.06 46.34
N ALA A 11 -12.39 5.89 47.24
CA ALA A 11 -11.91 6.02 48.61
C ALA A 11 -12.00 4.70 49.39
N HIS A 12 -13.11 3.96 49.23
CA HIS A 12 -13.30 2.65 49.84
C HIS A 12 -12.25 1.65 49.33
N VAL A 13 -12.07 1.52 48.02
CA VAL A 13 -11.09 0.61 47.40
C VAL A 13 -9.66 0.96 47.78
N ARG A 14 -9.30 2.25 47.77
CA ARG A 14 -7.98 2.72 48.22
C ARG A 14 -7.74 2.37 49.68
N ARG A 15 -8.72 2.60 50.56
CA ARG A 15 -8.64 2.26 51.99
C ARG A 15 -8.48 0.75 52.18
N ALA A 16 -9.31 -0.06 51.52
CA ALA A 16 -9.28 -1.51 51.65
C ALA A 16 -7.93 -2.10 51.20
N ARG A 17 -7.39 -1.65 50.06
CA ARG A 17 -6.09 -2.12 49.56
C ARG A 17 -4.92 -1.65 50.42
N ARG A 18 -4.95 -0.41 50.94
CA ARG A 18 -3.88 0.09 51.82
C ARG A 18 -3.84 -0.64 53.17
N ARG A 19 -4.95 -1.19 53.66
CA ARG A 19 -4.98 -1.99 54.90
C ARG A 19 -4.11 -3.25 54.83
N THR A 20 -3.85 -3.78 53.64
CA THR A 20 -2.98 -4.95 53.44
C THR A 20 -1.51 -4.57 53.18
N GLY A 21 -1.12 -3.31 53.45
CA GLY A 21 0.24 -2.81 53.19
C GLY A 21 0.53 -2.43 51.73
N LEU A 22 -0.47 -2.51 50.82
CA LEU A 22 -0.25 -2.14 49.42
C LEU A 22 -0.11 -0.63 49.24
N THR A 23 0.96 -0.23 48.57
CA THR A 23 1.12 1.14 48.05
C THR A 23 0.49 1.24 46.67
N LEU A 24 -0.37 2.24 46.47
CA LEU A 24 -1.08 2.47 45.21
C LEU A 24 -0.52 3.70 44.52
N PHE A 25 0.02 3.52 43.31
CA PHE A 25 0.49 4.61 42.44
C PHE A 25 -0.57 4.95 41.40
N ASP A 26 -0.94 6.22 41.28
CA ASP A 26 -1.85 6.67 40.23
C ASP A 26 -1.11 6.80 38.89
N ARG A 27 -1.75 6.40 37.78
CA ARG A 27 -1.15 6.55 36.44
C ARG A 27 -0.98 8.04 36.06
N ALA A 28 -1.79 8.94 36.61
CA ALA A 28 -1.72 10.37 36.32
C ALA A 28 -0.57 11.11 37.03
N GLU A 29 -0.03 10.53 38.11
CA GLU A 29 1.01 11.14 38.95
C GLU A 29 2.44 10.87 38.44
N GLY A 30 2.56 10.23 37.26
CA GLY A 30 3.83 9.86 36.66
C GLY A 30 4.54 8.69 37.36
N PHE A 31 5.78 8.42 36.96
CA PHE A 31 6.51 7.22 37.38
C PHE A 31 7.60 7.46 38.44
N GLN A 32 7.83 8.70 38.86
CA GLN A 32 8.93 9.02 39.78
C GLN A 32 8.74 8.37 41.16
N ALA A 33 7.51 8.42 41.71
CA ALA A 33 7.21 7.76 42.99
C ALA A 33 7.39 6.23 42.91
N VAL A 34 7.05 5.62 41.78
CA VAL A 34 7.25 4.18 41.53
C VAL A 34 8.74 3.84 41.52
N ILE A 35 9.54 4.66 40.83
CA ILE A 35 11.01 4.49 40.75
C ILE A 35 11.66 4.62 42.14
N GLN A 36 11.27 5.62 42.93
CA GLN A 36 11.78 5.81 44.29
C GLN A 36 11.40 4.63 45.19
N PHE A 37 10.17 4.14 45.08
CA PHE A 37 9.69 3.00 45.86
C PHE A 37 10.47 1.72 45.55
N LEU A 38 10.74 1.44 44.26
CA LEU A 38 11.57 0.31 43.84
C LEU A 38 13.01 0.43 44.37
N ARG A 39 13.61 1.63 44.30
CA ARG A 39 14.97 1.88 44.83
C ARG A 39 15.06 1.75 46.35
N ALA A 40 13.95 1.96 47.06
CA ALA A 40 13.84 1.73 48.50
C ALA A 40 13.61 0.25 48.87
N GLY A 41 13.68 -0.67 47.90
CA GLY A 41 13.48 -2.12 48.12
C GLY A 41 12.03 -2.58 48.07
N GLY A 42 11.10 -1.72 47.65
CA GLY A 42 9.69 -2.09 47.47
C GLY A 42 9.45 -2.92 46.20
N GLY A 43 8.36 -3.70 46.18
CA GLY A 43 7.91 -4.49 45.02
C GLY A 43 6.73 -3.87 44.29
N VAL A 44 6.75 -3.87 42.95
CA VAL A 44 5.67 -3.29 42.13
C VAL A 44 5.04 -4.37 41.25
N GLY A 45 3.75 -4.61 41.42
CA GLY A 45 2.95 -5.50 40.57
C GLY A 45 2.35 -4.77 39.38
N ILE A 46 2.51 -5.32 38.18
CA ILE A 46 1.95 -4.80 36.92
C ILE A 46 1.23 -5.93 36.20
N LEU A 47 0.00 -5.69 35.73
CA LEU A 47 -0.72 -6.64 34.88
C LEU A 47 -0.06 -6.65 33.50
N GLY A 48 0.62 -7.75 33.16
CA GLY A 48 1.42 -7.89 31.94
C GLY A 48 0.64 -8.37 30.71
N ASP A 49 -0.57 -8.89 30.89
CA ASP A 49 -1.41 -9.52 29.86
C ASP A 49 -2.46 -8.57 29.26
N GLN A 50 -2.42 -7.28 29.58
CA GLN A 50 -3.33 -6.28 29.04
C GLN A 50 -2.82 -5.67 27.73
N HIS A 51 -3.75 -5.32 26.84
CA HIS A 51 -3.46 -4.54 25.64
C HIS A 51 -2.98 -3.12 26.01
N ALA A 52 -1.78 -2.75 25.60
CA ALA A 52 -1.14 -1.48 25.99
C ALA A 52 -1.50 -0.27 25.12
N GLY A 53 -2.38 -0.44 24.13
CA GLY A 53 -2.79 0.63 23.21
C GLY A 53 -1.63 1.13 22.36
N ASP A 54 -1.61 2.43 22.06
CA ASP A 54 -0.64 2.99 21.11
C ASP A 54 0.77 3.21 21.68
N HIS A 55 0.96 2.96 22.97
CA HIS A 55 2.24 3.16 23.66
C HIS A 55 2.99 1.86 23.95
N GLY A 56 2.42 0.71 23.58
CA GLY A 56 3.06 -0.59 23.72
C GLY A 56 4.08 -0.88 22.63
N ILE A 57 4.91 -1.88 22.88
CA ILE A 57 5.75 -2.53 21.86
C ILE A 57 4.89 -3.64 21.24
N TRP A 58 4.82 -3.70 19.91
CA TRP A 58 4.18 -4.82 19.23
C TRP A 58 5.16 -5.98 19.19
N THR A 59 4.85 -7.07 19.89
CA THR A 59 5.71 -8.25 19.96
C THR A 59 4.83 -9.50 19.98
N PRO A 60 5.33 -10.68 19.58
CA PRO A 60 4.52 -11.88 19.51
C PRO A 60 3.86 -12.24 20.85
N PHE A 61 2.62 -12.71 20.76
CA PHE A 61 1.83 -13.32 21.83
C PHE A 61 0.92 -14.40 21.20
N PHE A 62 1.24 -15.67 21.44
CA PHE A 62 0.68 -16.85 20.77
C PHE A 62 0.81 -16.78 19.24
N GLY A 63 1.98 -16.35 18.77
CA GLY A 63 2.27 -16.20 17.33
C GLY A 63 1.54 -15.05 16.64
N ARG A 64 0.79 -14.21 17.37
CA ARG A 64 0.16 -12.99 16.83
C ARG A 64 0.80 -11.77 17.45
N LEU A 65 0.96 -10.69 16.68
CA LEU A 65 1.45 -9.43 17.26
C LEU A 65 0.44 -8.85 18.26
N ALA A 66 0.93 -8.47 19.44
CA ALA A 66 0.13 -7.83 20.48
C ALA A 66 0.87 -6.61 21.07
N SER A 67 0.15 -5.49 21.21
CA SER A 67 0.67 -4.29 21.88
C SER A 67 0.87 -4.58 23.36
N THR A 68 2.13 -4.57 23.79
CA THR A 68 2.57 -5.02 25.11
C THR A 68 3.22 -3.87 25.87
N SER A 69 2.86 -3.73 27.15
CA SER A 69 3.40 -2.68 27.99
C SER A 69 4.88 -2.95 28.26
N SER A 70 5.72 -2.00 27.86
CA SER A 70 7.15 -1.99 28.16
C SER A 70 7.48 -1.40 29.53
N LEU A 71 6.46 -1.00 30.30
CA LEU A 71 6.63 -0.38 31.61
C LEU A 71 7.44 -1.24 32.58
N PRO A 72 7.18 -2.56 32.73
CA PRO A 72 7.98 -3.41 33.62
C PRO A 72 9.46 -3.40 33.24
N ALA A 73 9.79 -3.64 31.97
CA ALA A 73 11.15 -3.64 31.45
C ALA A 73 11.85 -2.27 31.63
N LEU A 74 11.13 -1.16 31.43
CA LEU A 74 11.65 0.19 31.66
C LEU A 74 11.97 0.47 33.13
N LEU A 75 11.11 0.02 34.05
CA LEU A 75 11.34 0.19 35.48
C LEU A 75 12.56 -0.61 35.91
N THR A 76 12.63 -1.90 35.55
CA THR A 76 13.79 -2.77 35.76
C THR A 76 15.09 -2.11 35.31
N LYS A 77 15.13 -1.54 34.10
CA LYS A 77 16.34 -0.87 33.59
C LYS A 77 16.71 0.42 34.33
N ARG A 78 15.74 1.14 34.87
CA ARG A 78 15.97 2.43 35.57
C ARG A 78 16.29 2.27 37.05
N THR A 79 15.94 1.13 37.65
CA THR A 79 16.07 0.89 39.08
C THR A 79 16.95 -0.31 39.42
N SER A 80 17.34 -1.11 38.43
CA SER A 80 18.02 -2.40 38.64
C SER A 80 17.21 -3.35 39.52
N ALA A 81 15.88 -3.23 39.46
CA ALA A 81 14.98 -4.09 40.22
C ALA A 81 14.81 -5.43 39.49
N VAL A 82 14.83 -6.52 40.26
CA VAL A 82 14.63 -7.89 39.78
C VAL A 82 13.30 -7.99 39.03
N PHE A 83 13.31 -8.58 37.83
CA PHE A 83 12.10 -8.74 37.03
C PHE A 83 11.62 -10.19 37.06
N LEU A 84 10.47 -10.39 37.72
CA LEU A 84 9.80 -11.68 37.87
C LEU A 84 8.42 -11.64 37.21
N ALA A 85 7.96 -12.77 36.69
CA ALA A 85 6.57 -12.97 36.29
C ALA A 85 5.86 -13.81 37.34
N ALA A 86 4.59 -13.53 37.57
CA ALA A 86 3.77 -14.28 38.51
C ALA A 86 2.46 -14.72 37.83
N ALA A 87 2.06 -15.96 38.09
CA ALA A 87 0.76 -16.51 37.73
C ALA A 87 0.01 -16.95 38.99
N VAL A 88 -1.31 -17.01 38.89
CA VAL A 88 -2.19 -17.52 39.94
C VAL A 88 -2.96 -18.68 39.33
N TYR A 89 -2.79 -19.88 39.88
CA TYR A 89 -3.45 -21.09 39.42
C TYR A 89 -4.53 -21.53 40.40
N THR A 90 -5.62 -22.08 39.88
CA THR A 90 -6.69 -22.67 40.70
C THR A 90 -6.30 -24.10 41.10
N ASP A 91 -6.00 -24.31 42.38
CA ASP A 91 -5.66 -25.63 42.94
C ASP A 91 -6.90 -26.34 43.55
N GLY A 92 -8.05 -25.66 43.61
CA GLY A 92 -9.33 -26.20 44.08
C GLY A 92 -10.34 -25.11 44.41
N ILE A 93 -11.52 -25.51 44.89
CA ILE A 93 -12.59 -24.56 45.23
C ILE A 93 -12.10 -23.55 46.28
N GLY A 94 -12.04 -22.28 45.89
CA GLY A 94 -11.57 -21.19 46.75
C GLY A 94 -10.10 -21.26 47.13
N ARG A 95 -9.29 -22.08 46.44
CA ARG A 95 -7.85 -22.23 46.69
C ARG A 95 -7.06 -21.87 45.44
N TRP A 96 -6.15 -20.92 45.61
CA TRP A 96 -5.26 -20.48 44.54
C TRP A 96 -3.81 -20.58 44.99
N ARG A 97 -2.94 -20.92 44.04
CA ARG A 97 -1.50 -20.96 44.24
C ARG A 97 -0.84 -19.92 43.35
N MET A 98 -0.07 -19.04 43.98
CA MET A 98 0.74 -18.06 43.27
C MET A 98 2.10 -18.67 42.93
N VAL A 99 2.47 -18.62 41.66
CA VAL A 99 3.74 -19.15 41.16
C VAL A 99 4.54 -18.00 40.60
N PHE A 100 5.79 -17.89 41.03
CA PHE A 100 6.76 -16.92 40.52
C PHE A 100 7.77 -17.65 39.63
N THR A 101 8.18 -17.02 38.54
CA THR A 101 9.32 -17.51 37.76
C THR A 101 10.64 -17.19 38.44
N GLU A 102 11.72 -17.80 37.96
CA GLU A 102 13.04 -17.19 38.13
C GLU A 102 13.08 -15.80 37.50
N HIS A 103 14.02 -14.97 37.93
CA HIS A 103 14.20 -13.65 37.37
C HIS A 103 14.80 -13.75 35.97
N PHE A 104 14.36 -12.87 35.07
CA PHE A 104 14.75 -12.89 33.65
C PHE A 104 15.27 -11.55 33.16
N ASP A 105 15.56 -10.62 34.08
CA ASP A 105 16.28 -9.38 33.82
C ASP A 105 17.77 -9.65 33.55
N THR A 106 18.08 -10.08 32.33
CA THR A 106 19.46 -10.33 31.91
C THR A 106 20.25 -9.03 31.76
N ALA A 107 21.52 -9.08 32.16
CA ALA A 107 22.45 -7.98 31.95
C ALA A 107 22.58 -7.68 30.44
N GLY A 108 22.52 -6.40 30.07
CA GLY A 108 22.63 -5.97 28.67
C GLY A 108 21.35 -6.05 27.82
N ALA A 109 20.31 -6.80 28.22
CA ALA A 109 19.11 -6.93 27.40
C ALA A 109 18.39 -5.59 27.13
N SER A 110 17.81 -5.39 25.96
CA SER A 110 17.00 -4.21 25.65
C SER A 110 15.64 -4.23 26.36
N VAL A 111 14.92 -3.10 26.33
CA VAL A 111 13.55 -3.02 26.87
C VAL A 111 12.61 -3.91 26.05
N GLU A 112 12.84 -3.97 24.75
CA GLU A 112 12.13 -4.75 23.76
C GLU A 112 12.30 -6.25 24.02
N GLU A 113 13.54 -6.71 24.23
CA GLU A 113 13.87 -8.10 24.58
C GLU A 113 13.16 -8.55 25.85
N LEU A 114 13.25 -7.75 26.92
CA LEU A 114 12.58 -8.07 28.18
C LEU A 114 11.06 -8.08 28.04
N THR A 115 10.50 -7.21 27.21
CA THR A 115 9.06 -7.15 26.94
C THR A 115 8.60 -8.38 26.16
N ALA A 116 9.36 -8.81 25.15
CA ALA A 116 9.08 -10.03 24.39
C ALA A 116 9.21 -11.28 25.28
N LYS A 117 10.25 -11.34 26.12
CA LYS A 117 10.47 -12.43 27.07
C LYS A 117 9.33 -12.55 28.09
N MET A 118 8.83 -11.41 28.57
CA MET A 118 7.64 -11.38 29.42
C MET A 118 6.42 -12.02 28.72
N ASN A 119 6.18 -11.69 27.45
CA ASN A 119 5.09 -12.34 26.69
C ASN A 119 5.31 -13.85 26.57
N GLU A 120 6.51 -14.31 26.23
CA GLU A 120 6.86 -15.74 26.13
C GLU A 120 6.59 -16.49 27.45
N ILE A 121 6.93 -15.87 28.59
CA ILE A 121 6.68 -16.44 29.92
C ILE A 121 5.17 -16.51 30.20
N ILE A 122 4.44 -15.42 29.94
CA ILE A 122 2.98 -15.38 30.13
C ILE A 122 2.31 -16.43 29.22
N GLU A 123 2.76 -16.60 27.98
CA GLU A 123 2.27 -17.66 27.10
C GLU A 123 2.46 -19.05 27.70
N ARG A 124 3.65 -19.36 28.24
CA ARG A 124 3.87 -20.65 28.92
C ARG A 124 2.94 -20.85 30.10
N GLN A 125 2.75 -19.81 30.91
CA GLN A 125 1.88 -19.87 32.08
C GLN A 125 0.41 -20.09 31.69
N ILE A 126 -0.06 -19.42 30.62
CA ILE A 126 -1.40 -19.61 30.08
C ILE A 126 -1.54 -20.99 29.44
N ARG A 127 -0.55 -21.50 28.72
CA ARG A 127 -0.59 -22.87 28.16
C ARG A 127 -0.69 -23.94 29.24
N HIS A 128 -0.12 -23.68 30.42
CA HIS A 128 -0.19 -24.59 31.56
C HIS A 128 -1.59 -24.68 32.16
N ALA A 129 -2.29 -23.55 32.33
CA ALA A 129 -3.66 -23.50 32.85
C ALA A 129 -4.49 -22.44 32.09
N PRO A 130 -4.97 -22.74 30.87
CA PRO A 130 -5.74 -21.79 30.07
C PRO A 130 -7.02 -21.31 30.75
N GLU A 131 -7.63 -22.14 31.59
CA GLU A 131 -8.84 -21.86 32.37
C GLU A 131 -8.63 -20.74 33.41
N ASP A 132 -7.40 -20.54 33.88
CA ASP A 132 -7.04 -19.50 34.85
C ASP A 132 -6.70 -18.16 34.17
N TRP A 133 -6.63 -18.13 32.84
CA TRP A 133 -6.40 -16.89 32.13
C TRP A 133 -7.69 -16.06 32.07
N PHE A 134 -7.71 -14.98 32.84
CA PHE A 134 -8.85 -14.08 32.95
C PHE A 134 -9.04 -13.20 31.69
N TRP A 135 -9.70 -13.77 30.67
CA TRP A 135 -9.86 -13.18 29.34
C TRP A 135 -11.00 -12.14 29.26
N VAL A 136 -10.91 -11.04 30.01
CA VAL A 136 -11.88 -9.92 29.92
C VAL A 136 -11.47 -8.82 28.93
N HIS A 137 -10.26 -8.90 28.38
CA HIS A 137 -9.73 -7.91 27.43
C HIS A 137 -9.37 -8.56 26.09
N ASN A 138 -9.63 -7.86 24.99
CA ASN A 138 -9.14 -8.28 23.68
C ASN A 138 -7.64 -7.99 23.57
N ARG A 139 -6.80 -9.00 23.88
CA ARG A 139 -5.34 -8.90 23.80
C ARG A 139 -4.84 -8.49 22.41
N TRP A 140 -5.42 -9.10 21.38
CA TRP A 140 -5.11 -8.86 19.96
C TRP A 140 -6.01 -7.81 19.32
N LYS A 141 -6.38 -6.77 20.08
CA LYS A 141 -7.17 -5.66 19.55
C LYS A 141 -6.41 -4.97 18.42
N THR A 142 -6.98 -5.05 17.21
CA THR A 142 -6.50 -4.31 16.04
C THR A 142 -6.74 -2.80 16.25
N PRO A 143 -5.73 -1.95 16.07
CA PRO A 143 -5.92 -0.51 16.19
C PRO A 143 -6.80 0.03 15.05
N ILE A 144 -7.60 1.04 15.35
CA ILE A 144 -8.46 1.73 14.38
C ILE A 144 -8.21 3.23 14.55
N PRO A 145 -7.86 3.97 13.48
CA PRO A 145 -7.75 3.53 12.09
C PRO A 145 -6.41 2.84 11.73
N ASN A 146 -5.39 2.97 12.59
CA ASN A 146 -3.99 2.66 12.27
C ASN A 146 -3.60 1.18 12.51
N PHE A 147 -4.19 0.24 11.79
CA PHE A 147 -3.84 -1.19 11.95
C PHE A 147 -2.49 -1.58 11.33
N LEU A 148 -1.90 -0.69 10.52
CA LEU A 148 -0.52 -0.78 10.08
C LEU A 148 0.39 -0.16 11.15
N LEU A 149 1.45 -0.89 11.49
CA LEU A 149 2.22 -0.71 12.71
C LEU A 149 3.44 0.21 12.54
N THR A 150 3.74 0.65 11.32
CA THR A 150 4.90 1.51 10.98
C THR A 150 4.92 2.85 11.71
N ARG A 151 3.76 3.45 12.01
CA ARG A 151 3.69 4.76 12.69
C ARG A 151 3.83 4.70 14.20
N TYR A 152 3.83 3.52 14.79
CA TYR A 152 3.93 3.39 16.23
C TYR A 152 5.37 3.62 16.67
N LYS A 153 5.59 4.60 17.55
CA LYS A 153 6.94 5.02 17.99
C LYS A 153 7.82 3.87 18.49
N ARG A 154 7.21 2.87 19.14
CA ARG A 154 7.92 1.70 19.67
C ARG A 154 7.99 0.53 18.68
N GLY A 155 7.30 0.64 17.55
CA GLY A 155 7.34 -0.29 16.44
C GLY A 155 6.95 -1.73 16.80
N VAL A 156 7.43 -2.62 15.93
CA VAL A 156 7.35 -4.08 16.08
C VAL A 156 8.73 -4.59 16.47
N TYR A 157 8.78 -5.45 17.48
CA TYR A 157 9.96 -6.18 17.89
C TYR A 157 9.71 -7.68 17.77
N LEU A 158 10.60 -8.39 17.07
CA LEU A 158 10.60 -9.84 16.99
C LEU A 158 11.83 -10.36 17.75
N PRO A 159 11.66 -11.28 18.73
CA PRO A 159 12.79 -11.84 19.45
C PRO A 159 13.68 -12.69 18.52
N PRO A 160 14.96 -12.88 18.85
CA PRO A 160 15.85 -13.76 18.10
C PRO A 160 15.23 -15.17 17.92
N GLY A 161 15.32 -15.70 16.70
CA GLY A 161 14.72 -16.99 16.35
C GLY A 161 13.23 -16.94 15.97
N CYS A 162 12.60 -15.76 16.01
CA CYS A 162 11.27 -15.53 15.46
C CYS A 162 11.39 -14.70 14.18
N SER A 163 11.00 -15.31 13.06
CA SER A 163 10.86 -14.67 11.76
C SER A 163 9.42 -14.19 11.53
N PRO A 164 9.19 -13.22 10.62
CA PRO A 164 7.84 -12.83 10.22
C PRO A 164 6.95 -14.00 9.76
N GLN A 165 7.55 -15.05 9.19
CA GLN A 165 6.84 -16.24 8.71
C GLN A 165 6.32 -17.14 9.85
N ASP A 166 6.87 -17.00 11.06
CA ASP A 166 6.41 -17.74 12.25
C ASP A 166 5.14 -17.12 12.85
N LEU A 167 4.78 -15.91 12.39
CA LEU A 167 3.60 -15.20 12.85
C LEU A 167 2.35 -15.69 12.11
N GLN A 168 1.23 -15.72 12.82
CA GLN A 168 -0.06 -15.87 12.19
C GLN A 168 -0.31 -14.65 11.28
N PRO A 169 -0.66 -14.88 10.00
CA PRO A 169 -0.78 -13.80 9.05
C PRO A 169 -1.97 -12.90 9.36
N PHE A 170 -1.74 -11.59 9.28
CA PHE A 170 -2.77 -10.58 9.23
C PHE A 170 -3.23 -10.37 7.79
N ARG A 171 -4.45 -10.81 7.48
CA ARG A 171 -4.92 -10.94 6.11
C ARG A 171 -5.64 -9.69 5.64
N ILE A 172 -5.10 -9.08 4.60
CA ILE A 172 -5.55 -7.83 3.99
C ILE A 172 -6.09 -8.14 2.60
N LEU A 173 -7.36 -7.83 2.35
CA LEU A 173 -7.94 -7.86 1.02
C LEU A 173 -7.96 -6.46 0.41
N VAL A 174 -7.27 -6.24 -0.71
CA VAL A 174 -7.42 -5.00 -1.48
C VAL A 174 -8.30 -5.25 -2.68
N ARG A 175 -9.42 -4.53 -2.78
CA ARG A 175 -10.19 -4.47 -4.02
C ARG A 175 -9.57 -3.40 -4.91
N ALA A 176 -8.84 -3.85 -5.94
CA ALA A 176 -8.17 -3.01 -6.94
C ALA A 176 -9.17 -2.17 -7.76
N SER A 177 -8.69 -1.27 -8.62
CA SER A 177 -9.55 -0.50 -9.53
C SER A 177 -10.09 -1.37 -10.68
N ASN A 178 -10.96 -0.79 -11.53
CA ASN A 178 -11.46 -1.46 -12.74
C ASN A 178 -10.71 -1.04 -14.01
N TRP A 179 -9.83 -0.05 -13.92
CA TRP A 179 -9.15 0.56 -15.05
C TRP A 179 -7.66 0.26 -14.97
N LEU A 180 -7.03 0.09 -16.15
CA LEU A 180 -5.62 -0.25 -16.26
C LEU A 180 -4.73 0.80 -15.59
N GLY A 181 -4.91 2.09 -15.92
CA GLY A 181 -4.13 3.19 -15.35
C GLY A 181 -4.27 3.31 -13.84
N ASP A 182 -5.51 3.31 -13.33
CA ASP A 182 -5.79 3.36 -11.89
C ASP A 182 -5.18 2.17 -11.13
N SER A 183 -5.13 0.98 -11.74
CA SER A 183 -4.51 -0.19 -11.12
C SER A 183 -3.02 0.04 -10.89
N VAL A 184 -2.31 0.50 -11.92
CA VAL A 184 -0.89 0.84 -11.84
C VAL A 184 -0.63 2.00 -10.86
N MET A 185 -1.42 3.07 -10.94
CA MET A 185 -1.28 4.23 -10.03
C MET A 185 -1.53 3.87 -8.55
N SER A 186 -2.20 2.75 -8.27
CA SER A 186 -2.44 2.28 -6.90
C SER A 186 -1.33 1.39 -6.32
N ILE A 187 -0.37 0.95 -7.15
CA ILE A 187 0.74 0.09 -6.72
C ILE A 187 1.56 0.69 -5.56
N PRO A 188 1.95 1.99 -5.56
CA PRO A 188 2.67 2.58 -4.43
C PRO A 188 1.95 2.40 -3.09
N ALA A 189 0.61 2.50 -3.09
CA ALA A 189 -0.19 2.28 -1.89
C ALA A 189 -0.20 0.81 -1.46
N VAL A 190 -0.27 -0.12 -2.41
CA VAL A 190 -0.19 -1.56 -2.11
C VAL A 190 1.15 -1.92 -1.46
N ARG A 191 2.27 -1.39 -1.99
CA ARG A 191 3.60 -1.56 -1.40
C ARG A 191 3.66 -1.02 0.04
N ALA A 192 3.17 0.20 0.25
CA ALA A 192 3.12 0.81 1.57
C ALA A 192 2.24 0.01 2.56
N ILE A 193 1.12 -0.56 2.09
CA ILE A 193 0.23 -1.39 2.92
C ILE A 193 0.94 -2.69 3.33
N LYS A 194 1.58 -3.40 2.39
CA LYS A 194 2.33 -4.64 2.68
C LYS A 194 3.45 -4.38 3.68
N ASN A 195 4.20 -3.29 3.50
CA ASN A 195 5.32 -2.92 4.37
C ASN A 195 4.86 -2.35 5.73
N GLY A 196 3.56 -2.09 5.89
CA GLY A 196 3.00 -1.52 7.12
C GLY A 196 3.09 -2.45 8.34
N ARG A 197 3.31 -3.76 8.16
CA ARG A 197 3.51 -4.73 9.25
C ARG A 197 4.19 -6.01 8.73
N PRO A 198 5.03 -6.67 9.53
CA PRO A 198 5.81 -7.83 9.06
C PRO A 198 4.96 -9.09 8.81
N ASP A 199 3.84 -9.25 9.51
CA ASP A 199 2.91 -10.38 9.38
C ASP A 199 1.78 -10.11 8.37
N ALA A 200 1.87 -9.07 7.53
CA ALA A 200 0.87 -8.81 6.51
C ALA A 200 0.85 -9.91 5.44
N GLN A 201 -0.34 -10.43 5.14
CA GLN A 201 -0.63 -11.22 3.95
C GLN A 201 -1.66 -10.46 3.11
N LEU A 202 -1.25 -9.99 1.93
CA LEU A 202 -1.99 -9.09 1.07
C LEU A 202 -2.49 -9.82 -0.17
N SER A 203 -3.81 -9.96 -0.26
CA SER A 203 -4.50 -10.46 -1.44
C SER A 203 -5.07 -9.30 -2.26
N ILE A 204 -4.78 -9.25 -3.57
CA ILE A 204 -5.38 -8.31 -4.51
C ILE A 204 -6.56 -8.96 -5.22
N MET A 205 -7.75 -8.37 -5.11
CA MET A 205 -8.92 -8.73 -5.90
C MET A 205 -9.12 -7.73 -7.05
N ALA A 206 -8.88 -8.19 -8.27
CA ALA A 206 -8.86 -7.36 -9.49
C ALA A 206 -9.67 -7.98 -10.64
N PRO A 207 -10.13 -7.20 -11.63
CA PRO A 207 -10.71 -7.75 -12.85
C PRO A 207 -9.77 -8.78 -13.50
N ALA A 208 -10.31 -9.88 -14.02
CA ALA A 208 -9.50 -10.99 -14.55
C ALA A 208 -8.52 -10.55 -15.66
N ASN A 209 -8.93 -9.60 -16.50
CA ASN A 209 -8.06 -9.02 -17.54
C ASN A 209 -6.93 -8.15 -16.98
N LEU A 210 -7.06 -7.60 -15.77
CA LEU A 210 -6.05 -6.76 -15.12
C LEU A 210 -5.19 -7.55 -14.10
N ALA A 211 -5.57 -8.78 -13.76
CA ALA A 211 -4.82 -9.65 -12.86
C ALA A 211 -3.33 -9.80 -13.23
N PRO A 212 -2.91 -9.90 -14.52
CA PRO A 212 -1.50 -10.03 -14.87
C PRO A 212 -0.59 -8.88 -14.40
N ILE A 213 -1.11 -7.66 -14.25
CA ILE A 213 -0.32 -6.50 -13.77
C ILE A 213 0.20 -6.76 -12.37
N TRP A 214 -0.64 -7.37 -11.52
CA TRP A 214 -0.31 -7.62 -10.13
C TRP A 214 0.75 -8.70 -9.95
N LYS A 215 1.05 -9.49 -11.00
CA LYS A 215 2.20 -10.41 -11.00
C LYS A 215 3.54 -9.68 -11.02
N LEU A 216 3.57 -8.41 -11.45
CA LEU A 216 4.76 -7.57 -11.45
C LEU A 216 5.05 -6.94 -10.07
N VAL A 217 4.15 -7.13 -9.09
CA VAL A 217 4.23 -6.51 -7.76
C VAL A 217 4.56 -7.59 -6.74
N SER A 218 5.84 -7.68 -6.35
CA SER A 218 6.36 -8.67 -5.40
C SER A 218 5.66 -8.65 -4.03
N GLU A 219 5.10 -7.50 -3.65
CA GLU A 219 4.41 -7.27 -2.39
C GLU A 219 3.00 -7.88 -2.33
N VAL A 220 2.50 -8.43 -3.45
CA VAL A 220 1.21 -9.12 -3.54
C VAL A 220 1.41 -10.62 -3.33
N ASP A 221 0.85 -11.17 -2.24
CA ASP A 221 0.98 -12.59 -1.93
C ASP A 221 -0.01 -13.46 -2.72
N GLU A 222 -1.17 -12.91 -3.04
CA GLU A 222 -2.24 -13.64 -3.72
C GLU A 222 -3.02 -12.72 -4.66
N ILE A 223 -3.31 -13.19 -5.87
CA ILE A 223 -4.17 -12.49 -6.83
C ILE A 223 -5.47 -13.26 -6.95
N LEU A 224 -6.59 -12.57 -6.74
CA LEU A 224 -7.96 -13.09 -6.79
C LEU A 224 -8.68 -12.47 -8.00
N PRO A 225 -8.73 -13.15 -9.16
CA PRO A 225 -9.49 -12.67 -10.31
C PRO A 225 -10.97 -12.56 -9.97
N LEU A 226 -11.56 -11.39 -10.20
CA LEU A 226 -12.97 -11.16 -9.97
C LEU A 226 -13.82 -12.01 -10.91
N PRO A 227 -14.80 -12.76 -10.38
CA PRO A 227 -15.74 -13.48 -11.21
C PRO A 227 -16.66 -12.47 -11.93
N ASN A 228 -16.96 -12.75 -13.19
CA ASN A 228 -17.71 -11.83 -14.04
C ASN A 228 -19.06 -11.45 -13.44
N LYS A 229 -19.28 -10.14 -13.26
CA LYS A 229 -20.54 -9.43 -12.96
C LYS A 229 -21.41 -9.94 -11.79
N SER A 230 -21.12 -11.06 -11.14
CA SER A 230 -21.93 -11.64 -10.05
C SER A 230 -21.40 -11.29 -8.65
N LEU A 231 -22.22 -10.58 -7.87
CA LEU A 231 -21.93 -10.26 -6.46
C LEU A 231 -21.76 -11.52 -5.61
N PHE A 232 -22.63 -12.52 -5.80
CA PHE A 232 -22.60 -13.76 -5.02
C PHE A 232 -21.38 -14.61 -5.35
N ALA A 233 -20.95 -14.63 -6.61
CA ALA A 233 -19.71 -15.30 -6.97
C ALA A 233 -18.50 -14.64 -6.30
N THR A 234 -18.43 -13.30 -6.30
CA THR A 234 -17.37 -12.56 -5.60
C THR A 234 -17.39 -12.85 -4.10
N MET A 235 -18.57 -12.81 -3.47
CA MET A 235 -18.73 -13.15 -2.06
C MET A 235 -18.26 -14.57 -1.74
N ARG A 236 -18.63 -15.56 -2.56
CA ARG A 236 -18.19 -16.96 -2.39
C ARG A 236 -16.67 -17.09 -2.56
N LEU A 237 -16.07 -16.39 -3.52
CA LEU A 237 -14.62 -16.37 -3.71
C LEU A 237 -13.89 -15.80 -2.48
N ILE A 238 -14.40 -14.71 -1.89
CA ILE A 238 -13.81 -14.15 -0.67
C ILE A 238 -13.96 -15.14 0.49
N ARG A 239 -15.13 -15.77 0.64
CA ARG A 239 -15.42 -16.73 1.70
C ARG A 239 -14.77 -18.09 1.54
N SER A 240 -14.29 -18.44 0.35
CA SER A 240 -13.54 -19.68 0.12
C SER A 240 -12.08 -19.58 0.58
N ARG A 241 -11.63 -18.40 1.04
CA ARG A 241 -10.31 -18.17 1.61
C ARG A 241 -10.41 -18.12 3.13
N ALA A 242 -9.25 -18.20 3.78
CA ALA A 242 -9.18 -17.93 5.20
C ALA A 242 -9.72 -16.52 5.51
N PRO A 243 -10.34 -16.30 6.68
CA PRO A 243 -10.97 -15.01 6.99
C PRO A 243 -9.98 -13.85 6.90
N PHE A 244 -10.38 -12.79 6.18
CA PHE A 244 -9.64 -11.54 6.12
C PHE A 244 -9.92 -10.70 7.36
N ASP A 245 -8.87 -10.14 7.95
CA ASP A 245 -8.98 -9.20 9.06
C ASP A 245 -9.55 -7.87 8.59
N VAL A 246 -9.16 -7.46 7.38
CA VAL A 246 -9.47 -6.14 6.83
C VAL A 246 -9.63 -6.16 5.31
N ALA A 247 -10.49 -5.27 4.80
CA ALA A 247 -10.63 -5.01 3.38
C ALA A 247 -10.47 -3.52 3.05
N ILE A 248 -9.66 -3.24 2.02
CA ILE A 248 -9.36 -1.89 1.54
C ILE A 248 -9.93 -1.73 0.13
N LEU A 249 -10.76 -0.72 -0.08
CA LEU A 249 -11.48 -0.52 -1.34
C LEU A 249 -10.96 0.71 -2.09
N PHE A 250 -10.28 0.47 -3.21
CA PHE A 250 -9.83 1.53 -4.12
C PHE A 250 -10.95 2.09 -5.01
N PRO A 251 -11.91 1.29 -5.53
CA PRO A 251 -13.08 1.84 -6.21
C PRO A 251 -14.00 2.58 -5.23
N ASN A 252 -14.79 3.52 -5.77
CA ASN A 252 -15.81 4.27 -5.02
C ASN A 252 -17.25 3.76 -5.24
N SER A 253 -17.42 2.68 -6.01
CA SER A 253 -18.74 2.16 -6.38
C SER A 253 -19.42 1.45 -5.21
N LEU A 254 -20.75 1.57 -5.13
CA LEU A 254 -21.57 0.85 -4.15
C LEU A 254 -21.37 -0.67 -4.25
N ARG A 255 -21.28 -1.17 -5.49
CA ARG A 255 -21.04 -2.58 -5.80
C ARG A 255 -19.79 -3.12 -5.09
N SER A 256 -18.65 -2.42 -5.19
CA SER A 256 -17.40 -2.87 -4.55
C SER A 256 -17.53 -2.98 -3.03
N ALA A 257 -18.31 -2.09 -2.41
CA ALA A 257 -18.58 -2.13 -0.98
C ALA A 257 -19.52 -3.28 -0.59
N LEU A 258 -20.53 -3.58 -1.42
CA LEU A 258 -21.43 -4.72 -1.23
C LEU A 258 -20.69 -6.06 -1.33
N GLU A 259 -19.78 -6.21 -2.30
CA GLU A 259 -18.95 -7.43 -2.49
C GLU A 259 -18.24 -7.81 -1.18
N VAL A 260 -17.63 -6.83 -0.52
CA VAL A 260 -16.88 -7.02 0.73
C VAL A 260 -17.82 -7.13 1.94
N TRP A 261 -18.85 -6.28 2.04
CA TRP A 261 -19.78 -6.32 3.18
C TRP A 261 -20.52 -7.65 3.27
N LEU A 262 -21.01 -8.18 2.14
CA LEU A 262 -21.67 -9.48 2.08
C LEU A 262 -20.75 -10.63 2.48
N SER A 263 -19.43 -10.48 2.35
CA SER A 263 -18.48 -11.53 2.75
C SER A 263 -18.31 -11.66 4.26
N GLY A 264 -18.66 -10.62 5.04
CA GLY A 264 -18.57 -10.61 6.50
C GLY A 264 -17.26 -10.03 7.07
N ILE A 265 -16.40 -9.45 6.22
CA ILE A 265 -15.15 -8.80 6.68
C ILE A 265 -15.49 -7.62 7.58
N ARG A 266 -15.00 -7.62 8.81
CA ARG A 266 -15.42 -6.69 9.87
C ARG A 266 -14.95 -5.26 9.63
N GLN A 267 -13.69 -5.06 9.21
CA GLN A 267 -13.12 -3.74 8.97
C GLN A 267 -13.01 -3.48 7.47
N ARG A 268 -13.64 -2.40 7.00
CA ARG A 268 -13.80 -2.08 5.57
C ARG A 268 -13.46 -0.61 5.37
N ILE A 269 -12.39 -0.34 4.63
CA ILE A 269 -11.79 0.98 4.47
C ILE A 269 -12.03 1.48 3.04
N GLY A 270 -12.32 2.77 2.91
CA GLY A 270 -12.34 3.46 1.64
C GLY A 270 -12.89 4.87 1.77
N TYR A 271 -12.92 5.60 0.66
CA TYR A 271 -13.56 6.91 0.62
C TYR A 271 -15.08 6.82 0.74
N HIS A 272 -15.72 7.91 1.17
CA HIS A 272 -17.18 8.01 1.29
C HIS A 272 -17.91 7.58 0.00
N GLY A 273 -17.38 7.99 -1.15
CA GLY A 273 -17.88 7.59 -2.47
C GLY A 273 -19.37 7.87 -2.69
N HIS A 274 -19.97 7.10 -3.59
CA HIS A 274 -21.38 7.27 -3.98
C HIS A 274 -22.33 6.57 -3.00
N ARG A 275 -22.66 7.21 -1.86
CA ARG A 275 -23.64 6.73 -0.86
C ARG A 275 -23.37 5.33 -0.28
N ARG A 276 -22.08 4.96 -0.12
CA ARG A 276 -21.65 3.65 0.39
C ARG A 276 -21.15 3.67 1.84
N SER A 277 -21.29 4.79 2.54
CA SER A 277 -20.75 5.01 3.89
C SER A 277 -21.33 4.08 4.96
N TRP A 278 -22.52 3.51 4.75
CA TRP A 278 -23.10 2.48 5.62
C TRP A 278 -22.44 1.10 5.45
N LEU A 279 -21.77 0.87 4.32
CA LEU A 279 -21.05 -0.38 4.03
C LEU A 279 -19.56 -0.30 4.35
N VAL A 280 -18.99 0.90 4.46
CA VAL A 280 -17.57 1.15 4.75
C VAL A 280 -17.48 1.78 6.13
N ASN A 281 -16.90 1.10 7.12
CA ASN A 281 -16.93 1.55 8.51
C ASN A 281 -15.67 2.30 8.97
N GLN A 282 -14.67 2.44 8.09
CA GLN A 282 -13.57 3.37 8.26
C GLN A 282 -13.46 4.25 7.00
N ILE A 283 -13.91 5.49 7.13
CA ILE A 283 -13.94 6.46 6.03
C ILE A 283 -12.62 7.23 6.01
N VAL A 284 -11.92 7.12 4.89
CA VAL A 284 -10.68 7.88 4.65
C VAL A 284 -11.03 9.35 4.46
N ARG A 285 -10.29 10.22 5.14
CA ARG A 285 -10.52 11.67 5.11
C ARG A 285 -10.09 12.27 3.78
N GLU A 286 -11.00 12.96 3.11
CA GLU A 286 -10.69 13.79 1.94
C GLU A 286 -10.37 15.23 2.38
N PRO A 287 -9.45 15.95 1.70
CA PRO A 287 -9.23 17.37 1.93
C PRO A 287 -10.53 18.15 1.80
N ARG A 288 -10.81 19.04 2.76
CA ARG A 288 -12.03 19.87 2.75
C ARG A 288 -11.99 20.99 1.71
N ALA A 289 -10.79 21.44 1.33
CA ALA A 289 -10.57 22.47 0.32
C ALA A 289 -9.84 21.85 -0.89
N PRO A 290 -10.18 22.25 -2.13
CA PRO A 290 -9.38 21.90 -3.29
C PRO A 290 -7.99 22.51 -3.13
N GLY A 291 -6.99 21.66 -2.92
CA GLY A 291 -5.59 22.05 -3.02
C GLY A 291 -5.17 22.21 -4.48
N PRO A 292 -3.87 22.45 -4.74
CA PRO A 292 -3.33 22.30 -6.09
C PRO A 292 -3.60 20.89 -6.64
N PRO A 293 -3.64 20.69 -7.97
CA PRO A 293 -3.80 19.37 -8.58
C PRO A 293 -2.76 18.39 -8.03
N GLU A 294 -3.22 17.32 -7.41
CA GLU A 294 -2.38 16.24 -6.91
C GLU A 294 -2.53 15.00 -7.77
N HIS A 295 -1.41 14.30 -7.98
CA HIS A 295 -1.40 13.07 -8.74
C HIS A 295 -2.38 12.04 -8.14
N HIS A 296 -3.14 11.32 -8.99
CA HIS A 296 -4.16 10.36 -8.56
C HIS A 296 -3.62 9.24 -7.66
N ALA A 297 -2.35 8.85 -7.85
CA ALA A 297 -1.65 7.92 -6.95
C ALA A 297 -1.70 8.37 -5.47
N ARG A 298 -1.70 9.69 -5.22
CA ARG A 298 -1.80 10.27 -3.88
C ARG A 298 -3.12 9.93 -3.19
N ARG A 299 -4.22 9.77 -3.92
CA ARG A 299 -5.49 9.27 -3.33
C ARG A 299 -5.35 7.88 -2.77
N TYR A 300 -4.61 6.97 -3.42
CA TYR A 300 -4.41 5.63 -2.90
C TYR A 300 -3.42 5.64 -1.72
N LEU A 301 -2.35 6.43 -1.81
CA LEU A 301 -1.40 6.60 -0.70
C LEU A 301 -2.07 7.17 0.56
N ARG A 302 -3.01 8.12 0.43
CA ARG A 302 -3.81 8.63 1.56
C ARG A 302 -4.62 7.53 2.25
N ILE A 303 -5.13 6.54 1.52
CA ILE A 303 -5.79 5.38 2.12
C ILE A 303 -4.80 4.59 2.96
N ALA A 304 -3.61 4.31 2.43
CA ALA A 304 -2.55 3.61 3.16
C ALA A 304 -2.11 4.39 4.41
N GLU A 305 -1.97 5.72 4.31
CA GLU A 305 -1.64 6.61 5.43
C GLU A 305 -2.68 6.60 6.53
N ASP A 306 -3.97 6.66 6.19
CA ASP A 306 -5.07 6.60 7.16
C ASP A 306 -5.12 5.24 7.87
N CYS A 307 -4.67 4.18 7.20
CA CYS A 307 -4.48 2.85 7.79
C CYS A 307 -3.21 2.73 8.65
N GLY A 308 -2.34 3.74 8.69
CA GLY A 308 -1.12 3.76 9.50
C GLY A 308 0.19 3.50 8.75
N ALA A 309 0.16 3.40 7.41
CA ALA A 309 1.37 3.18 6.61
C ALA A 309 2.30 4.40 6.63
N GLU A 310 3.59 4.12 6.46
CA GLU A 310 4.57 5.11 6.02
C GLU A 310 4.62 5.13 4.48
N THR A 311 4.56 6.33 3.90
CA THR A 311 4.38 6.56 2.45
C THR A 311 5.39 7.55 1.88
N THR A 312 6.26 8.08 2.72
CA THR A 312 7.34 9.02 2.40
C THR A 312 8.36 8.42 1.44
N ASN A 313 8.54 7.09 1.45
CA ASN A 313 9.39 6.34 0.52
C ASN A 313 8.63 5.77 -0.68
N GLY A 314 7.38 6.18 -0.90
CA GLY A 314 6.46 5.61 -1.90
C GLY A 314 6.66 6.11 -3.32
N GLU A 315 7.85 6.60 -3.67
CA GLU A 315 8.25 6.73 -5.06
C GLU A 315 8.26 5.32 -5.66
N LEU A 316 7.78 5.16 -6.90
CA LEU A 316 7.89 3.86 -7.56
C LEU A 316 9.38 3.53 -7.69
N PRO A 317 9.92 2.46 -7.06
CA PRO A 317 11.01 1.76 -7.70
C PRO A 317 10.42 1.26 -9.02
N VAL A 318 10.79 1.97 -10.08
CA VAL A 318 10.66 1.54 -11.46
C VAL A 318 11.35 0.18 -11.53
N SER A 319 10.71 -0.82 -12.15
CA SER A 319 11.43 -2.07 -12.43
C SER A 319 12.72 -1.68 -13.15
N HIS A 320 13.89 -2.00 -12.57
CA HIS A 320 15.16 -1.64 -13.17
C HIS A 320 15.16 -2.07 -14.63
N ARG A 321 15.46 -1.13 -15.53
CA ARG A 321 15.61 -1.39 -16.96
C ARG A 321 16.46 -2.65 -17.13
N THR A 322 15.98 -3.63 -17.87
CA THR A 322 16.87 -4.66 -18.38
C THR A 322 17.89 -3.98 -19.29
N SER A 323 19.17 -4.25 -19.05
CA SER A 323 20.33 -3.61 -19.71
C SER A 323 20.43 -3.85 -21.23
N ASN A 324 19.43 -4.49 -21.86
CA ASN A 324 19.43 -4.86 -23.28
C ASN A 324 18.55 -3.97 -24.17
N ILE A 325 17.97 -2.89 -23.65
CA ILE A 325 17.03 -2.03 -24.39
C ILE A 325 17.76 -1.05 -25.35
N GLU A 326 19.03 -0.72 -25.10
CA GLU A 326 19.80 0.23 -25.94
C GLU A 326 19.92 -0.23 -27.40
N HIS A 327 19.91 -1.55 -27.66
CA HIS A 327 19.97 -2.13 -29.00
C HIS A 327 18.61 -2.51 -29.60
N GLN A 328 17.50 -2.19 -28.92
CA GLN A 328 16.17 -2.53 -29.43
C GLN A 328 15.74 -1.55 -30.53
N THR A 329 15.25 -2.11 -31.64
CA THR A 329 14.67 -1.35 -32.76
C THR A 329 13.16 -1.22 -32.64
N LEU A 330 12.54 -1.82 -31.61
CA LEU A 330 11.10 -1.82 -31.40
C LEU A 330 10.65 -0.57 -30.65
N VAL A 331 9.63 0.12 -31.17
CA VAL A 331 8.98 1.24 -30.50
C VAL A 331 7.49 0.99 -30.39
N GLY A 332 6.94 1.17 -29.19
CA GLY A 332 5.50 1.07 -28.98
C GLY A 332 4.79 2.35 -29.41
N LEU A 333 3.62 2.22 -30.02
CA LEU A 333 2.72 3.34 -30.31
C LEU A 333 1.32 2.98 -29.85
N CYS A 334 0.75 3.74 -28.92
CA CYS A 334 -0.64 3.55 -28.47
C CYS A 334 -1.46 4.82 -28.75
N PRO A 335 -2.12 4.91 -29.93
CA PRO A 335 -2.81 6.12 -30.39
C PRO A 335 -4.27 6.19 -29.93
N GLY A 336 -4.75 5.12 -29.29
CA GLY A 336 -6.10 5.03 -28.74
C GLY A 336 -6.29 5.87 -27.49
N ALA A 337 -7.54 5.88 -27.00
CA ALA A 337 -7.88 6.33 -25.65
C ALA A 337 -9.25 5.78 -25.26
N GLU A 338 -9.29 4.95 -24.20
CA GLU A 338 -10.51 4.29 -23.72
C GLU A 338 -11.52 5.30 -23.14
N TYR A 339 -11.03 6.41 -22.57
CA TYR A 339 -11.88 7.45 -22.00
C TYR A 339 -12.77 8.13 -23.05
N GLY A 340 -12.23 8.39 -24.24
CA GLY A 340 -12.95 9.01 -25.35
C GLY A 340 -12.04 9.75 -26.34
N PRO A 341 -12.58 10.19 -27.49
CA PRO A 341 -11.81 10.81 -28.56
C PRO A 341 -11.14 12.13 -28.17
N ALA A 342 -11.65 12.86 -27.16
CA ALA A 342 -11.03 14.11 -26.70
C ALA A 342 -9.59 13.95 -26.18
N LYS A 343 -9.21 12.72 -25.78
CA LYS A 343 -7.85 12.38 -25.35
C LYS A 343 -6.94 11.89 -26.47
N ARG A 344 -7.41 11.78 -27.71
CA ARG A 344 -6.63 11.22 -28.82
C ARG A 344 -5.93 12.33 -29.58
N TRP A 345 -4.60 12.27 -29.65
CA TRP A 345 -3.88 13.01 -30.68
C TRP A 345 -4.21 12.47 -32.06
N LEU A 346 -4.06 13.31 -33.09
CA LEU A 346 -4.62 13.05 -34.41
C LEU A 346 -3.91 11.85 -35.07
N PRO A 347 -4.64 10.86 -35.62
CA PRO A 347 -4.04 9.66 -36.22
C PRO A 347 -3.01 9.98 -37.31
N GLU A 348 -3.31 10.95 -38.17
CA GLU A 348 -2.42 11.42 -39.23
C GLU A 348 -1.11 12.01 -38.67
N ARG A 349 -1.16 12.66 -37.51
CA ARG A 349 0.04 13.22 -36.87
C ARG A 349 0.89 12.16 -36.18
N PHE A 350 0.28 11.12 -35.63
CA PHE A 350 1.02 9.94 -35.17
C PHE A 350 1.78 9.28 -36.33
N ALA A 351 1.11 9.10 -37.48
CA ALA A 351 1.72 8.54 -38.68
C ALA A 351 2.89 9.42 -39.19
N GLU A 352 2.68 10.73 -39.30
CA GLU A 352 3.71 11.68 -39.71
C GLU A 352 4.92 11.67 -38.76
N ALA A 353 4.69 11.68 -37.45
CA ALA A 353 5.76 11.64 -36.46
C ALA A 353 6.56 10.33 -36.52
N ALA A 354 5.88 9.19 -36.59
CA ALA A 354 6.54 7.89 -36.70
C ALA A 354 7.35 7.75 -37.99
N ALA A 355 6.82 8.22 -39.12
CA ALA A 355 7.55 8.25 -40.40
C ALA A 355 8.78 9.17 -40.35
N ALA A 356 8.64 10.36 -39.77
CA ALA A 356 9.74 11.33 -39.64
C ALA A 356 10.85 10.84 -38.68
N VAL A 357 10.50 10.07 -37.65
CA VAL A 357 11.48 9.38 -36.80
C VAL A 357 12.18 8.27 -37.59
N ASN A 358 11.43 7.43 -38.32
CA ASN A 358 11.99 6.35 -39.14
C ASN A 358 12.96 6.83 -40.23
N ALA A 359 12.70 8.01 -40.80
CA ALA A 359 13.61 8.63 -41.76
C ALA A 359 14.99 8.98 -41.17
N GLN A 360 15.09 9.15 -39.84
CA GLN A 360 16.34 9.46 -39.14
C GLN A 360 16.97 8.22 -38.49
N THR A 361 16.15 7.30 -37.99
CA THR A 361 16.60 6.08 -37.32
C THR A 361 15.64 4.95 -37.68
N PRO A 362 16.09 3.91 -38.43
CA PRO A 362 15.24 2.79 -38.79
C PRO A 362 14.72 2.05 -37.55
N LEU A 363 13.41 2.12 -37.32
CA LEU A 363 12.73 1.48 -36.19
C LEU A 363 11.49 0.73 -36.68
N HIS A 364 11.10 -0.27 -35.91
CA HIS A 364 9.88 -1.05 -36.13
C HIS A 364 8.83 -0.71 -35.08
N TRP A 365 7.66 -0.26 -35.52
CA TRP A 365 6.61 0.24 -34.64
C TRP A 365 5.57 -0.83 -34.32
N ILE A 366 5.32 -1.08 -33.03
CA ILE A 366 4.23 -1.95 -32.59
C ILE A 366 3.03 -1.08 -32.20
N LEU A 367 1.93 -1.18 -32.94
CA LEU A 367 0.72 -0.41 -32.66
C LEU A 367 -0.16 -1.16 -31.67
N PHE A 368 -0.31 -0.61 -30.46
CA PHE A 368 -1.14 -1.17 -29.40
C PHE A 368 -2.49 -0.46 -29.30
N GLY A 369 -3.51 -1.22 -28.92
CA GLY A 369 -4.85 -0.68 -28.71
C GLY A 369 -5.87 -1.77 -28.40
N THR A 370 -7.07 -1.36 -28.04
CA THR A 370 -8.23 -2.25 -27.96
C THR A 370 -8.82 -2.50 -29.35
N LYS A 371 -9.81 -3.39 -29.45
CA LYS A 371 -10.56 -3.59 -30.71
C LYS A 371 -11.21 -2.29 -31.22
N ASN A 372 -11.57 -1.38 -30.32
CA ASN A 372 -12.18 -0.10 -30.68
C ASN A 372 -11.17 0.91 -31.26
N ASP A 373 -9.88 0.64 -31.13
CA ASP A 373 -8.80 1.49 -31.66
C ASP A 373 -8.32 1.01 -33.03
N LEU A 374 -8.88 -0.10 -33.56
CA LEU A 374 -8.56 -0.65 -34.88
C LEU A 374 -8.61 0.41 -36.00
N PRO A 375 -9.68 1.22 -36.15
CA PRO A 375 -9.74 2.21 -37.23
C PRO A 375 -8.59 3.21 -37.22
N VAL A 376 -8.16 3.64 -36.03
CA VAL A 376 -7.04 4.59 -35.86
C VAL A 376 -5.71 3.90 -36.15
N THR A 377 -5.50 2.70 -35.61
CA THR A 377 -4.25 1.96 -35.82
C THR A 377 -4.06 1.50 -37.26
N GLU A 378 -5.14 1.15 -37.99
CA GLU A 378 -5.08 0.82 -39.41
C GLU A 378 -4.70 2.02 -40.27
N GLN A 379 -5.22 3.21 -39.96
CA GLN A 379 -4.83 4.44 -40.65
C GLN A 379 -3.33 4.71 -40.51
N ILE A 380 -2.79 4.55 -39.29
CA ILE A 380 -1.35 4.71 -39.02
C ILE A 380 -0.54 3.60 -39.71
N ALA A 381 -1.00 2.36 -39.64
CA ALA A 381 -0.32 1.22 -40.25
C ALA A 381 -0.19 1.37 -41.77
N ARG A 382 -1.22 1.88 -42.45
CA ARG A 382 -1.16 2.16 -43.91
C ARG A 382 -0.08 3.17 -44.27
N ALA A 383 0.17 4.16 -43.41
CA ALA A 383 1.21 5.15 -43.64
C ALA A 383 2.63 4.63 -43.36
N LEU A 384 2.78 3.71 -42.41
CA LEU A 384 4.09 3.15 -42.02
C LEU A 384 4.49 1.89 -42.81
N GLY A 385 3.53 1.22 -43.47
CA GLY A 385 3.80 0.02 -44.28
C GLY A 385 4.48 -1.08 -43.48
N GLU A 386 5.54 -1.67 -44.04
CA GLU A 386 6.30 -2.78 -43.43
C GLU A 386 7.08 -2.38 -42.17
N SER A 387 7.22 -1.08 -41.89
CA SER A 387 7.91 -0.59 -40.68
C SER A 387 7.05 -0.67 -39.42
N CYS A 388 5.89 -1.33 -39.47
CA CYS A 388 5.03 -1.48 -38.31
C CYS A 388 4.31 -2.83 -38.25
N THR A 389 3.82 -3.17 -37.05
CA THR A 389 2.92 -4.29 -36.81
C THR A 389 1.74 -3.82 -35.99
N ASN A 390 0.53 -3.99 -36.52
CA ASN A 390 -0.70 -3.63 -35.81
C ASN A 390 -1.16 -4.78 -34.90
N ARG A 391 -1.12 -4.55 -33.59
CA ARG A 391 -1.52 -5.50 -32.53
C ARG A 391 -2.83 -5.08 -31.85
N ALA A 392 -3.51 -4.03 -32.32
CA ALA A 392 -4.74 -3.55 -31.72
C ALA A 392 -5.82 -4.63 -31.66
N GLY A 393 -6.37 -4.86 -30.46
CA GLY A 393 -7.37 -5.89 -30.21
C GLY A 393 -6.86 -7.33 -30.27
N GLN A 394 -5.56 -7.55 -30.47
CA GLN A 394 -4.92 -8.86 -30.60
C GLN A 394 -4.08 -9.28 -29.38
N THR A 395 -3.91 -8.38 -28.41
CA THR A 395 -3.11 -8.63 -27.21
C THR A 395 -3.97 -8.72 -25.95
N THR A 396 -3.64 -9.66 -25.07
CA THR A 396 -4.04 -9.61 -23.66
C THR A 396 -3.20 -8.57 -22.90
N VAL A 397 -3.56 -8.23 -21.67
CA VAL A 397 -2.73 -7.35 -20.81
C VAL A 397 -1.37 -7.99 -20.50
N GLU A 398 -1.33 -9.32 -20.37
CA GLU A 398 -0.08 -10.05 -20.18
C GLU A 398 0.85 -9.94 -21.40
N GLN A 399 0.29 -10.08 -22.61
CA GLN A 399 1.04 -9.87 -23.86
C GLN A 399 1.47 -8.42 -24.04
N LEU A 400 0.60 -7.45 -23.71
CA LEU A 400 0.95 -6.03 -23.72
C LEU A 400 2.14 -5.73 -22.80
N ILE A 401 2.15 -6.29 -21.59
CA ILE A 401 3.27 -6.15 -20.64
C ILE A 401 4.57 -6.71 -21.27
N ALA A 402 4.50 -7.92 -21.84
CA ALA A 402 5.67 -8.57 -22.42
C ALA A 402 6.21 -7.82 -23.65
N GLU A 403 5.34 -7.35 -24.54
CA GLU A 403 5.72 -6.62 -25.75
C GLU A 403 6.21 -5.19 -25.42
N LEU A 404 5.58 -4.49 -24.45
CA LEU A 404 6.08 -3.20 -23.97
C LEU A 404 7.46 -3.32 -23.35
N GLY A 405 7.73 -4.38 -22.59
CA GLY A 405 9.06 -4.63 -22.01
C GLY A 405 10.17 -4.87 -23.04
N GLN A 406 9.82 -5.05 -24.32
CA GLN A 406 10.75 -5.17 -25.44
C GLN A 406 10.83 -3.88 -26.29
N CYS A 407 10.12 -2.82 -25.89
CA CYS A 407 10.13 -1.55 -26.60
C CYS A 407 11.20 -0.62 -26.01
N ARG A 408 11.90 0.09 -26.89
CA ARG A 408 12.86 1.14 -26.52
C ARG A 408 12.18 2.36 -25.89
N LEU A 409 10.98 2.68 -26.34
CA LEU A 409 10.08 3.69 -25.76
C LEU A 409 8.63 3.43 -26.18
N LEU A 410 7.69 4.10 -25.53
CA LEU A 410 6.28 4.16 -25.91
C LEU A 410 5.88 5.60 -26.27
N LEU A 411 5.37 5.80 -27.48
CA LEU A 411 4.65 7.02 -27.89
C LEU A 411 3.14 6.81 -27.69
N THR A 412 2.48 7.65 -26.90
CA THR A 412 1.06 7.42 -26.56
C THR A 412 0.31 8.69 -26.18
N ASN A 413 -1.02 8.58 -26.02
CA ASN A 413 -1.84 9.56 -25.31
C ASN A 413 -1.90 9.25 -23.80
N ASP A 414 -2.68 10.02 -23.05
CA ASP A 414 -3.10 9.71 -21.67
C ASP A 414 -3.98 8.43 -21.61
N THR A 415 -3.33 7.27 -21.51
CA THR A 415 -3.93 5.92 -21.57
C THR A 415 -3.44 4.99 -20.46
N GLY A 416 -4.11 3.86 -20.27
CA GLY A 416 -3.62 2.81 -19.36
C GLY A 416 -2.25 2.24 -19.77
N ALA A 417 -1.97 2.13 -21.07
CA ALA A 417 -0.69 1.60 -21.58
C ALA A 417 0.50 2.50 -21.20
N MET A 418 0.28 3.82 -21.17
CA MET A 418 1.24 4.81 -20.68
C MET A 418 1.76 4.46 -19.27
N HIS A 419 0.84 4.15 -18.36
CA HIS A 419 1.20 3.79 -16.99
C HIS A 419 1.89 2.43 -16.90
N VAL A 420 1.48 1.45 -17.71
CA VAL A 420 2.15 0.14 -17.77
C VAL A 420 3.60 0.28 -18.24
N ALA A 421 3.85 1.06 -19.29
CA ALA A 421 5.21 1.33 -19.76
C ALA A 421 6.06 2.00 -18.67
N ALA A 422 5.50 3.00 -17.98
CA ALA A 422 6.18 3.65 -16.85
C ALA A 422 6.52 2.66 -15.72
N LEU A 423 5.59 1.76 -15.36
CA LEU A 423 5.85 0.71 -14.36
C LEU A 423 6.99 -0.23 -14.76
N LEU A 424 7.11 -0.54 -16.06
CA LEU A 424 8.16 -1.39 -16.63
C LEU A 424 9.50 -0.66 -16.80
N GLY A 425 9.56 0.66 -16.57
CA GLY A 425 10.75 1.47 -16.82
C GLY A 425 11.02 1.78 -18.29
N VAL A 426 10.03 1.56 -19.15
CA VAL A 426 10.07 1.93 -20.56
C VAL A 426 9.80 3.43 -20.66
N PRO A 427 10.71 4.22 -21.28
CA PRO A 427 10.49 5.64 -21.50
C PRO A 427 9.20 5.92 -22.24
N VAL A 428 8.55 7.03 -21.90
CA VAL A 428 7.24 7.38 -22.43
C VAL A 428 7.31 8.78 -23.01
N VAL A 429 6.84 8.95 -24.24
CA VAL A 429 6.45 10.24 -24.79
C VAL A 429 4.93 10.27 -24.82
N ALA A 430 4.32 11.07 -23.95
CA ALA A 430 2.87 11.14 -23.82
C ALA A 430 2.31 12.48 -24.27
N VAL A 431 1.33 12.44 -25.18
CA VAL A 431 0.59 13.62 -25.64
C VAL A 431 -0.66 13.81 -24.79
N PHE A 432 -0.79 14.99 -24.20
CA PHE A 432 -1.92 15.39 -23.36
C PHE A 432 -2.66 16.59 -23.97
N GLY A 433 -3.98 16.60 -23.78
CA GLY A 433 -4.85 17.69 -24.25
C GLY A 433 -6.02 17.93 -23.32
N SER A 434 -7.06 17.07 -23.33
CA SER A 434 -8.26 17.30 -22.52
C SER A 434 -8.08 17.08 -21.01
N THR A 435 -7.00 16.42 -20.59
CA THR A 435 -6.66 16.10 -19.20
C THR A 435 -5.44 16.82 -18.69
N GLU A 436 -5.24 16.75 -17.38
CA GLU A 436 -4.15 17.40 -16.65
C GLU A 436 -3.04 16.39 -16.30
N PRO A 437 -1.84 16.50 -16.89
CA PRO A 437 -0.69 15.66 -16.57
C PRO A 437 -0.32 15.62 -15.08
N ARG A 438 -0.54 16.71 -14.35
CA ARG A 438 -0.28 16.72 -12.90
C ARG A 438 -1.17 15.73 -12.13
N LEU A 439 -2.30 15.32 -12.71
CA LEU A 439 -3.22 14.35 -12.12
C LEU A 439 -2.90 12.91 -12.54
N THR A 440 -2.66 12.65 -13.83
CA THR A 440 -2.53 11.28 -14.39
C THR A 440 -1.25 11.04 -15.19
N GLY A 441 -0.21 11.85 -15.02
CA GLY A 441 1.06 11.65 -15.72
C GLY A 441 1.69 10.27 -15.47
N PRO A 442 2.61 9.82 -16.34
CA PRO A 442 3.42 8.65 -16.03
C PRO A 442 4.23 8.91 -14.76
N LEU A 443 4.29 7.92 -13.87
CA LEU A 443 5.04 8.02 -12.62
C LEU A 443 6.48 7.54 -12.84
N GLY A 444 7.44 8.24 -12.23
CA GLY A 444 8.87 7.95 -12.38
C GLY A 444 9.56 8.93 -13.34
N ASP A 445 10.87 8.77 -13.46
CA ASP A 445 11.72 9.64 -14.28
C ASP A 445 11.92 9.10 -15.70
N GLY A 446 12.42 9.96 -16.60
CA GLY A 446 12.74 9.56 -17.98
C GLY A 446 11.52 9.52 -18.93
N HIS A 447 10.42 10.15 -18.54
CA HIS A 447 9.24 10.35 -19.38
C HIS A 447 9.15 11.81 -19.84
N ILE A 448 8.62 12.02 -21.05
CA ILE A 448 8.37 13.35 -21.62
C ILE A 448 6.86 13.49 -21.83
N VAL A 449 6.27 14.53 -21.24
CA VAL A 449 4.86 14.87 -21.45
C VAL A 449 4.76 16.12 -22.32
N LEU A 450 4.07 16.01 -23.44
CA LEU A 450 3.82 17.09 -24.38
C LEU A 450 2.39 17.59 -24.21
N ARG A 451 2.25 18.88 -23.90
CA ARG A 451 0.97 19.53 -23.67
C ARG A 451 1.08 21.02 -23.96
N HIS A 452 0.08 21.55 -24.65
CA HIS A 452 -0.11 23.00 -24.78
C HIS A 452 -1.38 23.44 -24.06
N GLN A 453 -1.23 24.45 -23.22
CA GLN A 453 -2.36 25.08 -22.54
C GLN A 453 -3.19 25.88 -23.56
N VAL A 454 -4.49 25.62 -23.59
CA VAL A 454 -5.49 26.37 -24.37
C VAL A 454 -6.66 26.72 -23.45
N GLU A 455 -7.54 27.61 -23.86
CA GLU A 455 -8.60 28.15 -23.01
C GLU A 455 -9.57 27.06 -22.53
N CYS A 456 -9.79 26.02 -23.36
CA CYS A 456 -10.68 24.92 -23.03
C CYS A 456 -10.01 23.77 -22.27
N SER A 457 -8.69 23.75 -22.09
CA SER A 457 -7.96 22.64 -21.47
C SER A 457 -7.51 23.01 -20.05
N PRO A 458 -7.63 22.12 -19.05
CA PRO A 458 -8.21 20.79 -19.13
C PRO A 458 -9.75 20.82 -18.99
N CYS A 459 -10.49 20.23 -19.95
CA CYS A 459 -11.96 20.16 -19.88
C CYS A 459 -12.48 18.87 -19.25
N PHE A 460 -11.67 17.80 -19.23
CA PHE A 460 -12.06 16.45 -18.83
C PHE A 460 -13.30 15.89 -19.56
N LEU A 461 -13.67 16.44 -20.72
CA LEU A 461 -14.77 15.91 -21.53
C LEU A 461 -14.32 14.65 -22.27
N ARG A 462 -15.26 13.70 -22.45
CA ARG A 462 -15.01 12.46 -23.21
C ARG A 462 -14.91 12.74 -24.71
N GLU A 463 -15.78 13.61 -25.20
CA GLU A 463 -15.83 14.06 -26.60
C GLU A 463 -15.50 15.55 -26.67
N CYS A 464 -14.74 15.96 -27.68
CA CYS A 464 -14.42 17.37 -27.86
C CYS A 464 -15.61 18.03 -28.58
N PRO A 465 -16.23 19.07 -27.99
CA PRO A 465 -17.37 19.75 -28.61
C PRO A 465 -16.95 20.79 -29.66
N ILE A 466 -15.64 20.96 -29.90
CA ILE A 466 -15.08 22.01 -30.76
C ILE A 466 -14.10 21.40 -31.79
N ASP A 467 -12.84 21.82 -31.79
CA ASP A 467 -11.88 21.62 -32.87
C ASP A 467 -10.63 20.82 -32.49
N PHE A 468 -10.57 20.25 -31.27
CA PHE A 468 -9.39 19.59 -30.71
C PHE A 468 -8.14 20.48 -30.65
N ARG A 469 -8.29 21.81 -30.52
CA ARG A 469 -7.15 22.76 -30.48
C ARG A 469 -6.04 22.39 -29.50
N CYS A 470 -6.36 21.80 -28.34
CA CYS A 470 -5.36 21.34 -27.38
C CYS A 470 -4.45 20.24 -27.97
N MET A 471 -5.03 19.29 -28.70
CA MET A 471 -4.28 18.23 -29.38
C MET A 471 -3.60 18.74 -30.64
N LYS A 472 -4.26 19.64 -31.40
CA LYS A 472 -3.68 20.26 -32.61
C LYS A 472 -2.54 21.23 -32.31
N ALA A 473 -2.46 21.78 -31.10
CA ALA A 473 -1.35 22.63 -30.70
C ALA A 473 -0.05 21.84 -30.52
N VAL A 474 -0.12 20.56 -30.11
CA VAL A 474 1.06 19.67 -30.05
C VAL A 474 1.49 19.31 -31.46
N GLY A 475 2.61 19.87 -31.89
CA GLY A 475 3.12 19.75 -33.26
C GLY A 475 3.83 18.41 -33.51
N VAL A 476 3.86 17.96 -34.76
CA VAL A 476 4.58 16.73 -35.16
C VAL A 476 6.06 16.82 -34.84
N GLN A 477 6.71 17.95 -35.18
CA GLN A 477 8.14 18.14 -34.95
C GLN A 477 8.51 18.13 -33.45
N GLU A 478 7.61 18.61 -32.59
CA GLU A 478 7.77 18.54 -31.13
C GLU A 478 7.78 17.08 -30.64
N VAL A 479 6.87 16.26 -31.15
CA VAL A 479 6.81 14.83 -30.86
C VAL A 479 8.06 14.10 -31.38
N VAL A 480 8.48 14.39 -32.62
CA VAL A 480 9.70 13.83 -33.22
C VAL A 480 10.92 14.18 -32.37
N ALA A 481 11.08 15.45 -31.98
CA ALA A 481 12.20 15.89 -31.15
C ALA A 481 12.21 15.18 -29.78
N ALA A 482 11.05 15.04 -29.14
CA ALA A 482 10.93 14.31 -27.88
C ALA A 482 11.33 12.84 -28.02
N VAL A 483 10.81 12.14 -29.03
CA VAL A 483 11.16 10.74 -29.32
C VAL A 483 12.65 10.59 -29.59
N MET A 484 13.21 11.43 -30.47
CA MET A 484 14.63 11.40 -30.81
C MET A 484 15.54 11.71 -29.62
N SER A 485 15.12 12.57 -28.69
CA SER A 485 15.90 12.87 -27.48
C SER A 485 16.07 11.63 -26.59
N ILE A 486 15.02 10.82 -26.43
CA ILE A 486 15.08 9.56 -25.68
C ILE A 486 15.96 8.54 -26.41
N LEU A 487 15.84 8.45 -27.73
CA LEU A 487 16.67 7.57 -28.55
C LEU A 487 18.16 7.93 -28.39
N ARG A 488 18.54 9.20 -28.56
CA ARG A 488 19.93 9.66 -28.50
C ARG A 488 20.60 9.50 -27.12
N VAL A 489 19.86 9.71 -26.03
CA VAL A 489 20.38 9.51 -24.66
C VAL A 489 20.75 8.05 -24.39
N SER A 490 20.20 7.12 -25.17
CA SER A 490 20.42 5.68 -25.03
C SER A 490 21.48 5.13 -25.99
N ASP A 491 22.07 5.96 -26.87
CA ASP A 491 23.20 5.56 -27.72
C ASP A 491 24.52 6.01 -27.04
N PRO A 492 25.55 5.17 -26.95
CA PRO A 492 26.81 5.59 -26.36
C PRO A 492 27.41 6.72 -27.19
N ILE A 493 27.72 7.84 -26.52
CA ILE A 493 28.54 8.91 -27.08
C ILE A 493 29.86 8.28 -27.52
N ASN A 494 30.03 8.12 -28.83
CA ASN A 494 31.32 7.78 -29.42
C ASN A 494 32.23 8.99 -29.19
N THR A 495 32.95 8.98 -28.07
CA THR A 495 33.96 9.98 -27.71
C THR A 495 35.22 9.74 -28.56
N LYS A 496 35.07 9.93 -29.87
CA LYS A 496 36.17 10.19 -30.78
C LYS A 496 35.71 11.31 -31.71
N ASP A 497 36.36 12.45 -31.52
CA ASP A 497 36.39 13.64 -32.37
C ASP A 497 35.64 14.85 -31.82
N THR A 498 36.28 15.49 -30.83
CA THR A 498 36.44 16.95 -30.90
C THR A 498 37.78 17.34 -30.30
N LYS A 499 38.83 17.33 -31.13
CA LYS A 499 40.03 18.14 -30.90
C LYS A 499 39.63 19.59 -31.18
N ILE A 500 39.87 20.42 -30.16
CA ILE A 500 40.32 21.83 -30.21
C ILE A 500 40.59 22.33 -31.63
N ILE A 501 39.81 23.33 -32.09
CA ILE A 501 40.17 24.75 -32.27
C ILE A 501 38.87 25.55 -32.30
#